data_AF-A0A9J6GVR0-F1
#
_entry.id   AF-A0A9J6GVR0-F1
#
_cell.length_a   1.000
_cell.length_b   1.000
_cell.length_c   1.000
_cell.angle_alpha   90.00
_cell.angle_beta   90.00
_cell.angle_gamma   90.00
#
_symmetry.space_group_name_H-M   'P 1'
#
loop_
_entity.id
_entity.type
_entity.pdbx_description
1 polymer ?
#
loop_
_entity_poly.entity_id
_entity_poly.type
_entity_poly.pdbx_seq_one_letter_code
_entity_poly.pdbx_strand_id
1 'polypeptide(L)' 'MHYYSIVEEVGFVAAMNTTMPVYFVPSRSMFSRAIIPELNASKKQNLMSSLKAVIDSGIEVISFTTDSWT' A
#
# COMPACT_ATOMS: atom_id res chain seq x y z
N MET A 1 3.95 18.55 -7.32
CA MET A 1 4.13 17.08 -7.32
C MET A 1 2.77 16.47 -7.65
N HIS A 2 2.64 15.66 -8.70
CA HIS A 2 1.37 15.01 -9.05
C HIS A 2 1.31 13.66 -8.35
N TYR A 3 0.44 13.53 -7.34
CA TYR A 3 0.29 12.27 -6.60
C TYR A 3 -0.03 11.11 -7.55
N TYR A 4 0.64 9.99 -7.32
CA TYR A 4 0.45 8.75 -8.08
C TYR A 4 0.73 8.85 -9.59
N SER A 5 1.46 9.87 -10.06
CA SER A 5 1.80 10.01 -11.49
C SER A 5 2.61 8.83 -12.03
N ILE A 6 3.35 8.14 -11.16
CA ILE A 6 4.20 7.00 -11.51
C ILE A 6 3.44 5.91 -12.26
N VAL A 7 2.13 5.71 -12.00
CA VAL A 7 1.34 4.67 -12.68
C VAL A 7 1.11 4.97 -14.17
N GLU A 8 1.34 6.21 -14.59
CA GLU A 8 1.22 6.66 -15.98
C GLU A 8 2.60 6.90 -16.62
N GLU A 9 3.69 6.73 -15.88
CA GLU A 9 5.04 6.92 -16.40
C GLU A 9 5.45 5.75 -17.31
N VAL A 10 6.10 6.08 -18.43
CA VAL A 10 6.48 5.10 -19.48
C VAL A 10 7.31 3.97 -18.91
N GLY A 11 8.26 4.26 -18.01
CA GLY A 11 9.10 3.25 -17.38
C GLY A 11 8.32 2.26 -16.54
N PHE A 12 7.35 2.75 -15.76
CA PHE A 12 6.48 1.90 -14.94
C PHE A 12 5.57 1.03 -15.80
N VAL A 13 4.93 1.62 -16.82
CA VAL A 13 4.05 0.89 -17.74
C VAL A 13 4.84 -0.18 -18.51
N ALA A 14 6.04 0.13 -18.98
CA ALA A 14 6.90 -0.85 -19.65
C ALA A 14 7.30 -2.01 -18.72
N ALA A 15 7.64 -1.72 -17.47
CA ALA A 15 7.96 -2.73 -16.47
C ALA A 15 6.75 -3.62 -16.16
N MET A 16 5.56 -3.02 -16.02
CA MET A 16 4.31 -3.76 -15.79
C MET A 16 3.95 -4.64 -16.98
N ASN A 17 4.07 -4.14 -18.21
CA ASN A 17 3.83 -4.93 -19.41
C ASN A 17 4.82 -6.11 -19.55
N THR A 18 6.04 -5.96 -19.04
CA THR A 18 7.05 -7.04 -19.06
C THR A 18 6.74 -8.09 -17.99
N THR A 19 6.39 -7.66 -16.78
CA THR A 19 6.22 -8.54 -15.62
C THR A 19 4.84 -9.19 -15.59
N MET A 20 3.82 -8.45 -16.00
CA MET A 20 2.41 -8.84 -15.96
C MET A 20 1.69 -8.31 -17.22
N PRO A 21 1.95 -8.89 -18.41
CA PRO A 21 1.47 -8.36 -19.70
C PRO A 21 -0.05 -8.29 -19.83
N VAL A 22 -0.79 -9.08 -19.05
CA VAL A 22 -2.26 -9.09 -19.05
C VAL A 22 -2.87 -8.08 -18.09
N TYR A 23 -2.06 -7.40 -17.27
CA TYR A 23 -2.53 -6.44 -16.29
C TYR A 23 -2.66 -5.06 -16.91
N PHE A 24 -3.88 -4.53 -16.94
CA PHE A 24 -4.12 -3.16 -17.36
C PHE A 24 -3.77 -2.19 -16.24
N VAL A 25 -2.76 -1.34 -16.47
CA VAL A 25 -2.36 -0.32 -15.51
C VAL A 25 -3.43 0.77 -15.44
N PRO A 26 -4.06 0.98 -14.27
CA PRO A 26 -5.14 1.95 -14.10
C PRO A 26 -4.59 3.38 -14.13
N SER A 27 -5.43 4.33 -14.52
CA SER A 27 -5.09 5.75 -14.48
C SER A 27 -4.82 6.22 -13.06
N ARG A 28 -4.08 7.33 -12.91
CA ARG A 28 -3.76 7.92 -11.59
C ARG A 28 -5.02 8.21 -10.77
N SER A 29 -6.11 8.61 -11.42
CA SER A 29 -7.38 8.95 -10.76
C SER A 29 -8.08 7.71 -10.24
N MET A 30 -8.11 6.63 -11.03
CA MET A 30 -8.64 5.34 -10.61
C MET A 30 -7.79 4.72 -9.50
N PHE A 31 -6.47 4.76 -9.66
CA PHE A 31 -5.52 4.25 -8.67
C PHE A 31 -5.70 4.94 -7.31
N SER A 32 -5.79 6.27 -7.31
CA SER A 32 -6.03 7.06 -6.09
C SER A 32 -7.39 6.79 -5.44
N ARG A 33 -8.46 6.65 -6.23
CA ARG A 33 -9.83 6.56 -5.71
C ARG A 33 -10.27 5.15 -5.32
N ALA A 34 -9.74 4.12 -5.98
CA ALA A 34 -10.18 2.74 -5.77
C ALA A 34 -9.06 1.89 -5.13
N ILE A 35 -7.88 1.88 -5.74
CA ILE A 35 -6.83 0.93 -5.37
C ILE A 35 -6.15 1.31 -4.06
N ILE A 36 -5.78 2.58 -3.87
CA ILE A 36 -5.14 3.01 -2.61
C ILE A 36 -6.05 2.78 -1.39
N PRO A 37 -7.34 3.15 -1.42
CA PRO A 37 -8.24 2.84 -0.31
C PRO A 37 -8.38 1.35 -0.02
N GLU A 38 -8.51 0.52 -1.06
CA GLU A 38 -8.62 -0.93 -0.92
C GLU A 38 -7.35 -1.53 -0.32
N LEU A 39 -6.18 -1.16 -0.85
CA LEU A 39 -4.89 -1.60 -0.33
C LEU A 39 -4.71 -1.18 1.14
N ASN A 40 -5.07 0.05 1.48
CA ASN A 40 -4.97 0.53 2.85
C ASN A 40 -5.92 -0.23 3.79
N ALA A 41 -7.16 -0.48 3.36
CA ALA A 41 -8.12 -1.26 4.14
C ALA A 41 -7.64 -2.70 4.39
N SER A 42 -7.14 -3.36 3.34
CA SER A 42 -6.57 -4.71 3.42
C SER A 42 -5.35 -4.76 4.35
N LYS A 43 -4.40 -3.82 4.19
CA LYS A 43 -3.20 -3.74 5.04
C LYS A 43 -3.55 -3.45 6.49
N LYS A 44 -4.52 -2.55 6.74
CA LYS A 44 -5.03 -2.28 8.09
C LYS A 44 -5.64 -3.53 8.72
N GLN A 45 -6.46 -4.27 7.98
CA GLN A 45 -7.07 -5.51 8.49
C GLN A 45 -6.00 -6.54 8.85
N ASN A 46 -5.02 -6.75 7.96
CA ASN A 46 -3.92 -7.69 8.21
C ASN A 46 -3.09 -7.27 9.42
N LEU A 47 -2.74 -5.98 9.52
CA LEU A 47 -2.00 -5.44 10.67
C LEU A 47 -2.76 -5.65 11.98
N MET A 48 -4.06 -5.36 12.01
CA MET A 48 -4.89 -5.54 13.19
C MET A 48 -4.96 -7.00 13.62
N SER A 49 -5.08 -7.93 12.67
CA SER A 49 -5.08 -9.37 12.96
C SER A 49 -3.73 -9.82 13.53
N SER A 50 -2.62 -9.36 12.95
CA SER A 50 -1.28 -9.67 13.45
C SER A 50 -1.05 -9.10 14.85
N LEU A 51 -1.46 -7.86 15.10
CA LEU A 51 -1.36 -7.24 16.42
C LEU A 51 -2.17 -7.99 17.47
N LYS A 52 -3.39 -8.42 17.13
CA LYS A 52 -4.21 -9.25 18.04
C LYS A 52 -3.52 -10.56 18.40
N ALA A 53 -3.02 -11.28 17.40
CA ALA A 53 -2.30 -12.54 17.64
C ALA A 53 -1.07 -12.36 18.55
N VAL A 54 -0.34 -11.25 18.35
CA VAL A 54 0.83 -10.87 19.17
C VAL A 54 0.42 -10.56 20.61
N ILE A 55 -0.67 -9.81 20.82
CA ILE A 55 -1.22 -9.50 22.15
C ILE A 55 -1.68 -10.80 22.83
N ASP A 56 -2.42 -11.65 22.12
CA ASP A 56 -2.92 -12.92 22.64
C ASP A 56 -1.79 -13.90 23.00
N SER A 57 -0.62 -13.76 22.37
CA SER A 57 0.58 -14.56 22.67
C SER A 57 1.29 -14.18 23.98
N GLY A 58 0.82 -13.15 24.69
CA GLY A 58 1.34 -12.75 25.99
C GLY A 58 2.48 -11.72 25.94
N ILE A 59 2.60 -10.96 24.85
CA ILE A 59 3.53 -9.83 24.80
C ILE A 59 3.04 -8.70 25.73
N GLU A 60 3.90 -8.30 26.66
CA GLU A 60 3.58 -7.31 27.70
C GLU A 60 3.74 -5.85 27.23
N VAL A 61 4.59 -5.59 26.23
CA VAL A 61 4.92 -4.24 25.78
C VAL A 61 5.01 -4.16 24.26
N ILE A 62 4.32 -3.16 23.69
CA ILE A 62 4.46 -2.74 22.28
C ILE A 62 4.95 -1.29 22.30
N SER A 63 6.03 -0.99 21.59
CA SER A 63 6.57 0.36 21.44
C SER A 63 6.30 0.90 20.04
N PHE A 64 5.75 2.10 19.95
CA PHE A 64 5.56 2.83 18.70
C PHE A 64 6.56 3.98 18.62
N THR A 65 7.27 4.08 17.51
CA THR A 65 8.14 5.21 17.21
C THR A 65 7.44 6.12 16.21
N THR A 66 7.50 7.43 16.43
CA THR A 66 6.96 8.42 15.50
C THR A 66 8.09 9.37 15.12
N ASP A 67 8.40 9.42 13.83
CA ASP A 67 9.32 10.40 13.29
C ASP A 67 8.59 11.73 13.05
N SER A 68 9.16 12.82 13.54
CA SER A 68 8.66 14.18 13.30
C SER A 68 9.74 14.99 12.61
N TRP A 69 9.42 15.62 11.48
CA TRP A 69 10.31 16.53 10.75
C TRP A 69 9.56 17.82 10.39
N THR A 70 10.30 18.93 10.29
CA THR A 70 9.83 20.26 9.82
C THR A 70 10.45 20.60 8.49
#